data_AF-A0AB35BCY2-F1
#
_entry.id   AF-A0AB35BCY2-F1
#
_cell.length_a   1.000
_cell.length_b   1.000
_cell.length_c   1.000
_cell.angle_alpha   90.00
_cell.angle_beta   90.00
_cell.angle_gamma   90.00
#
_symmetry.space_group_name_H-M   'P 1'
#
loop_
_entity.id
_entity.type
_entity.pdbx_description
1 polymer ?
#
loop_
_entity_poly.entity_id
_entity_poly.type
_entity_poly.pdbx_seq_one_letter_code
_entity_poly.pdbx_strand_id
1 'polypeptide(L)'
;MNTLNKNRRRGARIAGIGAAALAIGLMSTGAAHADTFVPLPDGQKAGPGAVVSRTGESALISPSLAANGAGRTAWVSGTVTADVTGITKEGEAGPFNAAANTPGTNNSSTHGVSRINTGYIVGCQVDITGLGGSIGAGIDLSGPSISGSLTVPVSAGQVKFVSVAGKDIKKNGKYSVQYQDTQLEIQNCGGFAQARSYTVVEIVGNDYSKTTLYGQPFSIG
;
A
#
# COMPACT_ATOMS: atom_id res chain seq x y z
N MET A 1 67.12 51.48 -47.47
CA MET A 1 68.26 51.70 -46.54
C MET A 1 67.74 52.64 -45.46
N ASN A 2 67.58 52.31 -44.18
CA ASN A 2 68.36 51.47 -43.29
C ASN A 2 67.50 50.56 -42.40
N THR A 3 68.02 49.36 -42.19
CA THR A 3 67.72 48.40 -41.13
C THR A 3 68.06 48.93 -39.73
N LEU A 4 67.33 48.50 -38.71
CA LEU A 4 67.94 47.94 -37.49
C LEU A 4 66.94 47.11 -36.69
N ASN A 5 67.49 46.04 -36.13
CA ASN A 5 66.92 44.78 -35.72
C ASN A 5 67.00 44.69 -34.18
N LYS A 6 65.97 44.21 -33.46
CA LYS A 6 66.22 43.30 -32.32
C LYS A 6 64.95 42.64 -31.77
N ASN A 7 64.93 41.33 -31.99
CA ASN A 7 64.12 40.34 -31.30
C ASN A 7 64.41 40.34 -29.78
N ARG A 8 63.39 40.36 -28.91
CA ARG A 8 63.53 39.81 -27.55
C ARG A 8 62.20 39.36 -26.94
N ARG A 9 62.26 38.10 -26.50
CA ARG A 9 61.21 37.22 -26.01
C ARG A 9 60.71 37.57 -24.60
N ARG A 10 59.50 37.08 -24.32
CA ARG A 10 58.93 36.63 -23.01
C ARG A 10 58.57 37.71 -21.98
N GLY A 11 57.26 37.85 -21.77
CA GLY A 11 56.65 38.36 -20.56
C GLY A 11 55.31 37.67 -20.31
N ALA A 12 55.33 36.47 -19.75
CA ALA A 12 54.15 35.80 -19.25
C ALA A 12 53.93 36.23 -17.79
N ARG A 13 52.88 37.00 -17.50
CA ARG A 13 52.20 37.16 -16.20
C ARG A 13 50.84 37.86 -16.46
N ILE A 14 49.73 37.71 -15.76
CA ILE A 14 49.16 36.85 -14.70
C ILE A 14 47.68 37.34 -14.62
N ALA A 15 46.77 36.45 -14.25
CA ALA A 15 45.46 36.70 -13.65
C ALA A 15 44.37 37.46 -14.44
N GLY A 16 43.34 36.69 -14.80
CA GLY A 16 41.98 37.19 -14.98
C GLY A 16 41.01 36.09 -14.57
N ILE A 17 40.82 35.90 -13.25
CA ILE A 17 39.75 35.07 -12.70
C ILE A 17 38.44 35.80 -13.01
N GLY A 18 37.80 35.46 -14.12
CA GLY A 18 36.42 35.81 -14.40
C GLY A 18 35.53 34.73 -13.81
N ALA A 19 35.06 34.93 -12.57
CA ALA A 19 34.05 34.08 -11.96
C ALA A 19 32.74 34.21 -12.76
N ALA A 20 32.41 33.19 -13.54
CA ALA A 20 31.04 33.01 -14.01
C ALA A 20 30.19 32.64 -12.80
N ALA A 21 29.45 33.61 -12.25
CA ALA A 21 28.45 33.36 -11.23
C ALA A 21 27.35 32.49 -11.84
N LEU A 22 27.43 31.18 -11.61
CA LEU A 22 26.31 30.26 -11.81
C LEU A 22 25.25 30.63 -10.78
N ALA A 23 24.32 31.51 -11.15
CA ALA A 23 23.07 31.68 -10.44
C ALA A 23 22.22 30.41 -10.67
N ILE A 24 22.56 29.33 -9.98
CA ILE A 24 21.68 28.16 -9.84
C ILE A 24 20.54 28.63 -8.95
N GLY A 25 19.49 29.14 -9.60
CA GLY A 25 18.25 29.50 -8.95
C GLY A 25 17.77 28.33 -8.10
N LEU A 26 17.53 28.62 -6.82
CA LEU A 26 16.82 27.76 -5.87
C LEU A 26 15.42 27.49 -6.42
N MET A 27 15.29 26.53 -7.35
CA MET A 27 14.09 25.74 -7.41
C MET A 27 14.13 24.87 -6.16
N SER A 28 13.56 25.39 -5.09
CA SER A 28 13.21 24.61 -3.92
C SER A 28 12.16 23.61 -4.38
N THR A 29 12.61 22.50 -4.98
CA THR A 29 11.79 21.31 -5.15
C THR A 29 11.42 20.90 -3.73
N GLY A 30 10.25 21.33 -3.26
CA GLY A 30 9.69 20.84 -2.00
C GLY A 30 9.83 19.33 -2.02
N ALA A 31 10.26 18.74 -0.90
CA ALA A 31 10.60 17.32 -0.81
C ALA A 31 9.52 16.50 -1.52
N ALA A 32 9.83 15.95 -2.69
CA ALA A 32 8.95 15.01 -3.34
C ALA A 32 8.91 13.79 -2.43
N HIS A 33 7.78 13.55 -1.76
CA HIS A 33 7.57 12.27 -1.10
C HIS A 33 7.56 11.22 -2.19
N ALA A 34 8.70 10.58 -2.40
CA ALA A 34 8.87 9.55 -3.40
C ALA A 34 8.11 8.29 -2.95
N ASP A 35 7.52 7.60 -3.92
CA ASP A 35 6.93 6.31 -3.67
C ASP A 35 7.99 5.32 -3.16
N THR A 36 7.62 4.50 -2.18
CA THR A 36 8.50 3.44 -1.67
C THR A 36 8.02 2.10 -2.19
N PHE A 37 8.85 1.46 -3.02
CA PHE A 37 8.57 0.12 -3.52
C PHE A 37 8.97 -0.94 -2.48
N VAL A 38 8.05 -1.86 -2.20
CA VAL A 38 8.21 -2.99 -1.28
C VAL A 38 7.94 -4.29 -2.05
N PRO A 39 8.98 -5.07 -2.40
CA PRO A 39 8.78 -6.42 -2.90
C PRO A 39 8.31 -7.32 -1.76
N LEU A 40 7.31 -8.17 -2.03
CA LEU A 40 6.79 -9.11 -1.05
C LEU A 40 7.11 -10.55 -1.51
N PRO A 41 7.49 -11.44 -0.57
CA PRO A 41 7.82 -12.81 -0.94
C PRO A 41 6.60 -13.57 -1.42
N ASP A 42 6.85 -14.49 -2.34
CA ASP A 42 5.85 -15.45 -2.78
C ASP A 42 5.44 -16.39 -1.64
N GLY A 43 4.25 -16.95 -1.73
CA GLY A 43 3.72 -17.85 -0.72
C GLY A 43 2.79 -18.89 -1.32
N GLN A 44 2.74 -20.06 -0.69
CA GLN A 44 1.85 -21.14 -1.09
C GLN A 44 1.31 -21.86 0.14
N LYS A 45 0.07 -22.35 0.04
CA LYS A 45 -0.55 -23.20 1.05
C LYS A 45 -1.41 -24.26 0.39
N ALA A 46 -1.18 -25.51 0.79
CA ALA A 46 -2.08 -26.60 0.48
C ALA A 46 -3.18 -26.69 1.54
N GLY A 47 -4.39 -26.98 1.10
CA GLY A 47 -5.51 -27.32 1.95
C GLY A 47 -6.37 -28.41 1.30
N PRO A 48 -7.44 -28.86 1.97
CA PRO A 48 -8.31 -29.89 1.43
C PRO A 48 -8.92 -29.45 0.08
N GLY A 49 -8.57 -30.17 -0.99
CA GLY A 49 -9.13 -29.96 -2.33
C GLY A 49 -8.61 -28.73 -3.09
N ALA A 50 -7.65 -27.99 -2.55
CA ALA A 50 -7.05 -26.85 -3.25
C ALA A 50 -5.64 -26.52 -2.78
N VAL A 51 -4.81 -26.08 -3.71
CA VAL A 51 -3.50 -25.47 -3.45
C VAL A 51 -3.56 -24.03 -3.91
N VAL A 52 -3.37 -23.10 -2.99
CA VAL A 52 -3.34 -21.66 -3.28
C VAL A 52 -1.92 -21.15 -3.25
N SER A 53 -1.57 -20.29 -4.21
CA SER A 53 -0.28 -19.63 -4.33
C SER A 53 -0.49 -18.15 -4.64
N ARG A 54 0.43 -17.33 -4.14
CA ARG A 54 0.55 -15.92 -4.49
C ARG A 54 1.98 -15.65 -4.93
N THR A 55 2.11 -14.98 -6.06
CA THR A 55 3.39 -14.74 -6.74
C THR A 55 3.49 -13.32 -7.28
N GLY A 56 4.70 -12.77 -7.28
CA GLY A 56 4.97 -11.44 -7.83
C GLY A 56 4.25 -10.34 -7.06
N GLU A 57 4.08 -10.51 -5.75
CA GLU A 57 3.41 -9.55 -4.91
C GLU A 57 4.33 -8.35 -4.64
N SER A 58 3.79 -7.13 -4.77
CA SER A 58 4.51 -5.91 -4.43
C SER A 58 3.54 -4.84 -3.94
N ALA A 59 4.08 -3.90 -3.17
CA ALA A 59 3.38 -2.71 -2.72
C ALA A 59 4.21 -1.47 -3.05
N LEU A 60 3.59 -0.47 -3.67
CA LEU A 60 4.14 0.85 -3.87
C LEU A 60 3.47 1.80 -2.88
N ILE A 61 4.18 2.17 -1.82
CA ILE A 61 3.67 3.07 -0.79
C ILE A 61 3.76 4.49 -1.33
N SER A 62 2.63 5.17 -1.39
CA SER A 62 2.52 6.52 -1.95
C SER A 62 1.97 7.50 -0.93
N PRO A 63 2.25 8.80 -1.09
CA PRO A 63 1.54 9.85 -0.36
C PRO A 63 0.03 9.69 -0.52
N SER A 64 -0.72 10.00 0.54
CA SER A 64 -2.18 9.95 0.46
C SER A 64 -2.71 11.02 -0.51
N LEU A 65 -3.61 10.60 -1.41
CA LEU A 65 -4.28 11.50 -2.35
C LEU A 65 -5.10 12.59 -1.65
N ALA A 66 -5.63 12.30 -0.45
CA ALA A 66 -6.35 13.28 0.37
C ALA A 66 -5.42 14.34 0.98
N ALA A 67 -4.10 14.11 1.00
CA ALA A 67 -3.06 15.03 1.50
C ALA A 67 -3.35 15.66 2.87
N ASN A 68 -4.10 14.97 3.74
CA ASN A 68 -4.57 15.50 5.03
C ASN A 68 -3.67 15.13 6.23
N GLY A 69 -2.46 14.60 5.98
CA GLY A 69 -1.50 14.17 7.01
C GLY A 69 -1.88 12.89 7.79
N ALA A 70 -3.14 12.47 7.70
CA ALA A 70 -3.68 11.29 8.39
C ALA A 70 -3.99 10.11 7.43
N GLY A 71 -3.84 10.32 6.12
CA GLY A 71 -4.01 9.26 5.14
C GLY A 71 -2.77 8.38 5.00
N ARG A 72 -2.99 7.10 4.72
CA ARG A 72 -1.97 6.14 4.28
C ARG A 72 -2.44 5.47 3.01
N THR A 73 -1.56 5.39 2.01
CA THR A 73 -1.89 4.85 0.70
C THR A 73 -0.79 3.89 0.23
N ALA A 74 -1.22 2.75 -0.31
CA ALA A 74 -0.34 1.82 -1.00
C ALA A 74 -1.04 1.27 -2.25
N TRP A 75 -0.29 1.10 -3.33
CA TRP A 75 -0.74 0.46 -4.56
C TRP A 75 -0.18 -0.95 -4.60
N VAL A 76 -1.06 -1.94 -4.66
CA VAL A 76 -0.67 -3.35 -4.56
C VAL A 76 -0.89 -4.08 -5.86
N SER A 77 0.06 -4.94 -6.16
CA SER A 77 0.10 -5.77 -7.37
C SER A 77 0.43 -7.19 -6.99
N GLY A 78 -0.11 -8.16 -7.72
CA GLY A 78 0.19 -9.57 -7.47
C GLY A 78 -0.67 -10.51 -8.31
N THR A 79 -0.20 -11.76 -8.40
CA THR A 79 -0.94 -12.84 -9.05
C THR A 79 -1.25 -13.91 -8.03
N VAL A 80 -2.51 -14.33 -7.97
CA VAL A 80 -2.97 -15.41 -7.10
C VAL A 80 -3.45 -16.55 -7.97
N THR A 81 -2.92 -17.75 -7.73
CA THR A 81 -3.33 -18.97 -8.43
C THR A 81 -3.86 -20.00 -7.44
N ALA A 82 -5.03 -20.57 -7.73
CA ALA A 82 -5.58 -21.73 -7.05
C ALA A 82 -5.64 -22.92 -8.00
N ASP A 83 -4.99 -24.01 -7.62
CA ASP A 83 -5.14 -25.33 -8.24
C ASP A 83 -6.17 -26.12 -7.46
N VAL A 84 -7.31 -26.43 -8.08
CA VAL A 84 -8.48 -26.99 -7.39
C VAL A 84 -8.78 -28.38 -7.91
N THR A 85 -8.87 -29.33 -6.98
CA THR A 85 -9.19 -30.74 -7.23
C THR A 85 -10.39 -31.25 -6.41
N GLY A 86 -10.89 -30.45 -5.46
CA GLY A 86 -11.92 -30.84 -4.50
C GLY A 86 -13.37 -30.57 -4.91
N ILE A 87 -13.66 -30.18 -6.16
CA ILE A 87 -15.03 -29.95 -6.61
C ILE A 87 -15.71 -31.29 -6.87
N THR A 88 -16.70 -31.63 -6.04
CA THR A 88 -17.45 -32.90 -6.10
C THR A 88 -18.81 -32.75 -6.79
N LYS A 89 -19.36 -31.53 -6.86
CA LYS A 89 -20.58 -31.19 -7.57
C LYS A 89 -20.42 -29.82 -8.23
N GLU A 90 -20.73 -29.74 -9.51
CA GLU A 90 -20.81 -28.46 -10.21
C GLU A 90 -22.13 -27.79 -9.81
N GLY A 91 -22.05 -26.55 -9.35
CA GLY A 91 -23.20 -25.75 -8.93
C GLY A 91 -23.34 -24.49 -9.77
N GLU A 92 -24.55 -23.96 -9.84
CA GLU A 92 -24.80 -22.63 -10.38
C GLU A 92 -24.68 -21.58 -9.26
N ALA A 93 -24.08 -20.45 -9.61
CA ALA A 93 -23.87 -19.35 -8.68
C ALA A 93 -25.22 -18.72 -8.28
N GLY A 94 -25.58 -18.81 -7.01
CA GLY A 94 -26.70 -18.06 -6.44
C GLY A 94 -26.37 -16.57 -6.21
N PRO A 95 -27.32 -15.78 -5.68
CA PRO A 95 -27.07 -14.40 -5.29
C PRO A 95 -26.08 -14.29 -4.10
N PHE A 96 -25.24 -13.25 -4.10
CA PHE A 96 -24.33 -12.96 -3.00
C PHE A 96 -25.10 -12.56 -1.73
N ASN A 97 -25.01 -13.38 -0.68
CA ASN A 97 -25.67 -13.12 0.59
C ASN A 97 -24.66 -12.79 1.70
N ALA A 98 -24.00 -11.62 1.59
CA ALA A 98 -23.15 -10.97 2.60
C ALA A 98 -21.65 -11.30 2.58
N ALA A 99 -20.86 -10.43 1.93
CA ALA A 99 -19.51 -10.08 2.37
C ALA A 99 -19.63 -8.79 3.20
N ALA A 100 -20.09 -8.92 4.46
CA ALA A 100 -20.44 -7.78 5.32
C ALA A 100 -19.38 -7.49 6.39
N ASN A 101 -18.12 -7.88 6.18
CA ASN A 101 -17.05 -7.79 7.18
C ASN A 101 -17.43 -8.41 8.54
N THR A 102 -18.29 -9.44 8.56
CA THR A 102 -18.69 -10.11 9.79
C THR A 102 -17.49 -10.87 10.39
N PRO A 103 -17.32 -10.86 11.73
CA PRO A 103 -16.20 -11.54 12.38
C PRO A 103 -16.04 -12.99 11.92
N GLY A 104 -14.82 -13.39 11.54
CA GLY A 104 -14.50 -14.75 11.10
C GLY A 104 -14.71 -15.06 9.61
N THR A 105 -15.34 -14.17 8.82
CA THR A 105 -15.54 -14.41 7.38
C THR A 105 -14.30 -14.11 6.53
N ASN A 106 -13.35 -13.31 7.04
CA ASN A 106 -12.25 -12.75 6.24
C ASN A 106 -12.76 -12.03 4.97
N ASN A 107 -13.95 -11.44 5.05
CA ASN A 107 -14.64 -10.79 3.94
C ASN A 107 -14.76 -11.68 2.68
N SER A 108 -14.88 -13.00 2.88
CA SER A 108 -15.07 -14.01 1.84
C SER A 108 -16.43 -14.66 2.02
N SER A 109 -17.15 -14.82 0.92
CA SER A 109 -18.51 -15.38 0.90
C SER A 109 -18.72 -16.21 -0.36
N THR A 110 -19.29 -17.39 -0.18
CA THR A 110 -19.70 -18.28 -1.28
C THR A 110 -21.20 -18.18 -1.53
N HIS A 111 -21.63 -18.17 -2.79
CA HIS A 111 -23.05 -18.19 -3.17
C HIS A 111 -23.44 -19.55 -3.78
N GLY A 112 -23.16 -20.63 -3.05
CA GLY A 112 -23.47 -22.00 -3.51
C GLY A 112 -22.43 -22.62 -4.44
N VAL A 113 -21.36 -21.89 -4.78
CA VAL A 113 -20.19 -22.42 -5.50
C VAL A 113 -18.91 -22.07 -4.76
N SER A 114 -17.87 -22.86 -5.00
CA SER A 114 -16.53 -22.61 -4.47
C SER A 114 -16.00 -21.28 -4.98
N ARG A 115 -15.18 -20.58 -4.19
CA ARG A 115 -14.68 -19.24 -4.54
C ARG A 115 -13.27 -19.02 -4.03
N ILE A 116 -12.47 -18.32 -4.84
CA ILE A 116 -11.24 -17.68 -4.39
C ILE A 116 -11.50 -16.19 -4.16
N ASN A 117 -11.05 -15.66 -3.04
CA ASN A 117 -11.12 -14.25 -2.68
C ASN A 117 -9.75 -13.80 -2.20
N THR A 118 -9.21 -12.72 -2.77
CA THR A 118 -7.91 -12.14 -2.41
C THR A 118 -8.10 -10.70 -1.99
N GLY A 119 -7.34 -10.29 -0.98
CA GLY A 119 -7.37 -8.93 -0.48
C GLY A 119 -6.26 -8.62 0.51
N TYR A 120 -6.44 -7.52 1.22
CA TYR A 120 -5.52 -7.03 2.24
C TYR A 120 -6.26 -6.73 3.54
N ILE A 121 -5.64 -7.11 4.64
CA ILE A 121 -5.99 -6.67 5.99
C ILE A 121 -5.16 -5.41 6.23
N VAL A 122 -5.82 -4.28 6.42
CA VAL A 122 -5.16 -3.00 6.71
C VAL A 122 -5.49 -2.61 8.14
N GLY A 123 -4.47 -2.46 8.97
CA GLY A 123 -4.56 -2.01 10.34
C GLY A 123 -3.95 -0.62 10.50
N CYS A 124 -4.66 0.24 11.22
CA CYS A 124 -4.10 1.47 11.76
C CYS A 124 -3.86 1.33 13.26
N GLN A 125 -2.76 1.88 13.78
CA GLN A 125 -2.50 1.91 15.22
C GLN A 125 -3.52 2.77 15.98
N VAL A 126 -3.85 3.94 15.43
CA VAL A 126 -4.63 4.96 16.12
C VAL A 126 -5.67 5.58 15.20
N ASP A 127 -6.95 5.48 15.55
CA ASP A 127 -8.01 6.18 14.82
C ASP A 127 -8.18 7.60 15.38
N ILE A 128 -7.88 8.60 14.56
CA ILE A 128 -7.93 10.02 14.90
C ILE A 128 -9.11 10.75 14.25
N THR A 129 -10.17 10.04 13.89
CA THR A 129 -11.38 10.64 13.27
C THR A 129 -11.94 11.82 14.07
N GLY A 130 -11.76 11.85 15.41
CA GLY A 130 -12.20 12.96 16.27
C GLY A 130 -11.23 14.14 16.44
N LEU A 131 -10.04 14.09 15.85
CA LEU A 131 -9.00 15.12 16.04
C LEU A 131 -9.17 16.34 15.12
N GLY A 132 -9.72 16.15 13.92
CA GLY A 132 -9.87 17.22 12.93
C GLY A 132 -10.84 18.34 13.33
N GLY A 133 -11.79 18.05 14.24
CA GLY A 133 -12.76 19.03 14.73
C GLY A 133 -12.41 19.70 16.07
N SER A 134 -11.46 19.15 16.84
CA SER A 134 -11.15 19.61 18.21
C SER A 134 -9.97 20.58 18.30
N ILE A 135 -9.09 20.61 17.28
CA ILE A 135 -7.92 21.51 17.25
C ILE A 135 -8.24 22.88 16.61
N GLY A 136 -9.44 23.06 16.06
CA GLY A 136 -9.86 24.32 15.42
C GLY A 136 -10.23 25.48 16.38
N ALA A 137 -10.34 25.22 17.69
CA ALA A 137 -10.72 26.23 18.67
C ALA A 137 -9.56 26.52 19.65
N GLY A 138 -8.65 27.40 19.24
CA GLY A 138 -7.79 28.17 20.16
C GLY A 138 -6.64 27.41 20.82
N ILE A 139 -5.60 27.07 20.05
CA ILE A 139 -4.25 26.89 20.62
C ILE A 139 -3.44 28.14 20.27
N ASP A 140 -3.51 29.13 21.16
CA ASP A 140 -2.64 30.30 21.15
C ASP A 140 -1.29 29.89 21.78
N LEU A 141 -0.27 29.67 20.94
CA LEU A 141 1.09 29.31 21.36
C LEU A 141 1.89 30.50 21.94
N SER A 142 1.25 31.66 22.13
CA SER A 142 1.86 32.90 22.65
C SER A 142 1.47 33.22 24.11
N GLY A 143 0.63 32.40 24.74
CA GLY A 143 0.27 32.50 26.17
C GLY A 143 1.09 31.59 27.08
N PRO A 144 1.21 31.91 28.40
CA PRO A 144 1.96 31.10 29.35
C PRO A 144 1.38 29.69 29.38
N SER A 145 2.26 28.69 29.28
CA SER A 145 1.96 27.27 29.13
C SER A 145 0.82 26.79 30.07
N ILE A 146 -0.39 26.73 29.54
CA ILE A 146 -1.50 26.04 30.19
C ILE A 146 -1.27 24.55 29.97
N SER A 147 -0.92 23.86 31.05
CA SER A 147 -0.89 22.40 31.17
C SER A 147 -2.31 21.80 31.14
N GLY A 148 -3.12 22.20 30.16
CA GLY A 148 -4.43 21.61 29.90
C GLY A 148 -4.20 20.26 29.24
N SER A 149 -4.65 19.18 29.88
CA SER A 149 -4.64 17.87 29.23
C SER A 149 -5.54 17.95 28.00
N LEU A 150 -4.92 18.05 26.82
CA LEU A 150 -5.61 17.89 25.55
C LEU A 150 -6.04 16.42 25.46
N THR A 151 -7.25 16.12 25.93
CA THR A 151 -7.87 14.81 25.74
C THR A 151 -8.26 14.70 24.27
N VAL A 152 -7.30 14.26 23.45
CA VAL A 152 -7.58 13.89 22.07
C VAL A 152 -8.50 12.66 22.10
N PRO A 153 -9.69 12.70 21.46
CA PRO A 153 -10.52 11.51 21.31
C PRO A 153 -9.80 10.55 20.34
N VAL A 154 -8.95 9.72 20.92
CA VAL A 154 -8.23 8.66 20.24
C VAL A 154 -9.06 7.38 20.37
N SER A 155 -9.52 6.83 19.25
CA SER A 155 -10.16 5.51 19.25
C SER A 155 -9.14 4.41 18.99
N ALA A 156 -9.41 3.20 19.50
CA ALA A 156 -8.57 2.04 19.23
C ALA A 156 -8.46 1.81 17.72
N GLY A 157 -7.26 1.43 17.26
CA GLY A 157 -6.97 1.12 15.87
C GLY A 157 -7.96 0.14 15.26
N GLN A 158 -8.46 0.44 14.06
CA GLN A 158 -9.38 -0.43 13.33
C GLN A 158 -8.62 -1.30 12.32
N VAL A 159 -9.11 -2.52 12.14
CA VAL A 159 -8.64 -3.46 11.12
C VAL A 159 -9.72 -3.57 10.04
N LYS A 160 -9.38 -3.20 8.81
CA LYS A 160 -10.27 -3.25 7.65
C LYS A 160 -9.83 -4.32 6.66
N PHE A 161 -10.77 -5.15 6.21
CA PHE A 161 -10.53 -6.06 5.09
C PHE A 161 -10.89 -5.34 3.79
N VAL A 162 -9.91 -5.21 2.91
CA VAL A 162 -10.07 -4.70 1.55
C VAL A 162 -10.05 -5.91 0.63
N SER A 163 -11.20 -6.28 0.06
CA SER A 163 -11.26 -7.30 -0.99
C SER A 163 -10.81 -6.66 -2.31
N VAL A 164 -9.84 -7.27 -2.97
CA VAL A 164 -9.26 -6.78 -4.22
C VAL A 164 -9.89 -7.49 -5.41
N ALA A 165 -10.00 -8.80 -5.33
CA ALA A 165 -10.56 -9.59 -6.41
C ALA A 165 -11.07 -10.94 -5.89
N GLY A 166 -12.02 -11.53 -6.61
CA GLY A 166 -12.43 -12.89 -6.36
C GLY A 166 -13.02 -13.54 -7.60
N LYS A 167 -12.98 -14.87 -7.64
CA LYS A 167 -13.41 -15.67 -8.79
C LYS A 167 -14.10 -16.94 -8.32
N ASP A 168 -15.20 -17.26 -8.97
CA ASP A 168 -15.91 -18.50 -8.69
C ASP A 168 -15.25 -19.69 -9.37
N ILE A 169 -15.26 -20.80 -8.66
CA ILE A 169 -14.68 -22.08 -9.04
C ILE A 169 -15.85 -23.04 -9.20
N LYS A 170 -16.23 -23.29 -10.46
CA LYS A 170 -17.35 -24.18 -10.80
C LYS A 170 -16.92 -25.63 -11.04
N LYS A 171 -15.65 -25.83 -11.43
CA LYS A 171 -15.06 -27.12 -11.77
C LYS A 171 -13.61 -27.23 -11.31
N ASN A 172 -13.07 -28.44 -11.28
CA ASN A 172 -11.65 -28.65 -11.02
C ASN A 172 -10.79 -28.00 -12.11
N GLY A 173 -9.62 -27.50 -11.72
CA GLY A 173 -8.67 -26.84 -12.61
C GLY A 173 -7.89 -25.72 -11.93
N LYS A 174 -7.04 -25.06 -12.73
CA LYS A 174 -6.25 -23.92 -12.29
C LYS A 174 -6.99 -22.61 -12.56
N TYR A 175 -7.10 -21.79 -11.53
CA TYR A 175 -7.71 -20.46 -11.58
C TYR A 175 -6.66 -19.44 -11.19
N SER A 176 -6.49 -18.40 -12.01
CA SER A 176 -5.62 -17.27 -11.70
C SER A 176 -6.42 -15.98 -11.66
N VAL A 177 -6.03 -15.11 -10.72
CA VAL A 177 -6.53 -13.75 -10.54
C VAL A 177 -5.31 -12.86 -10.40
N GLN A 178 -5.16 -11.93 -11.34
CA GLN A 178 -4.11 -10.92 -11.32
C GLN A 178 -4.74 -9.56 -11.03
N TYR A 179 -4.05 -8.78 -10.21
CA TYR A 179 -4.36 -7.39 -9.96
C TYR A 179 -3.08 -6.59 -10.04
N GLN A 180 -3.19 -5.37 -10.55
CA GLN A 180 -2.09 -4.46 -10.74
C GLN A 180 -2.53 -3.08 -10.25
N ASP A 181 -1.65 -2.43 -9.48
CA ASP A 181 -1.80 -1.08 -8.96
C ASP A 181 -3.20 -0.83 -8.38
N THR A 182 -3.66 -1.79 -7.56
CA THR A 182 -4.91 -1.63 -6.83
C THR A 182 -4.68 -0.79 -5.59
N GLN A 183 -5.52 0.23 -5.40
CA GLN A 183 -5.34 1.16 -4.29
C GLN A 183 -5.80 0.55 -2.96
N LEU A 184 -4.93 0.65 -1.95
CA LEU A 184 -5.27 0.51 -0.54
C LEU A 184 -5.19 1.89 0.10
N GLU A 185 -6.29 2.34 0.68
CA GLU A 185 -6.36 3.64 1.34
C GLU A 185 -7.05 3.53 2.69
N ILE A 186 -6.40 4.09 3.71
CA ILE A 186 -6.98 4.29 5.03
C ILE A 186 -6.82 5.77 5.41
N GLN A 187 -7.92 6.36 5.86
CA GLN A 187 -8.00 7.73 6.31
C GLN A 187 -8.03 7.78 7.83
N ASN A 188 -7.70 8.96 8.38
CA ASN A 188 -7.75 9.20 9.82
C ASN A 188 -6.84 8.25 10.64
N CYS A 189 -5.72 7.83 10.05
CA CYS A 189 -4.75 6.98 10.70
C CYS A 189 -3.62 7.77 11.34
N GLY A 190 -3.59 7.76 12.67
CA GLY A 190 -2.49 8.25 13.49
C GLY A 190 -1.44 7.17 13.72
N GLY A 191 -0.16 7.54 13.65
CA GLY A 191 0.95 6.64 13.91
C GLY A 191 1.17 5.62 12.79
N PHE A 192 1.52 4.40 13.19
CA PHE A 192 1.91 3.32 12.28
C PHE A 192 0.70 2.62 11.65
N ALA A 193 0.81 2.30 10.38
CA ALA A 193 -0.14 1.51 9.62
C ALA A 193 0.55 0.32 8.96
N GLN A 194 -0.15 -0.82 8.97
CA GLN A 194 0.35 -2.07 8.42
C GLN A 194 -0.70 -2.71 7.53
N ALA A 195 -0.26 -3.26 6.41
CA ALA A 195 -1.07 -4.12 5.57
C ALA A 195 -0.52 -5.54 5.55
N ARG A 196 -1.42 -6.52 5.44
CA ARG A 196 -1.08 -7.92 5.21
C ARG A 196 -2.03 -8.51 4.19
N SER A 197 -1.47 -9.13 3.18
CA SER A 197 -2.25 -9.77 2.15
C SER A 197 -2.86 -11.09 2.65
N TYR A 198 -4.08 -11.39 2.22
CA TYR A 198 -4.79 -12.64 2.49
C TYR A 198 -5.42 -13.17 1.21
N THR A 199 -5.43 -14.49 1.03
CA THR A 199 -6.23 -15.18 0.01
C THR A 199 -6.99 -16.29 0.69
N VAL A 200 -8.30 -16.32 0.51
CA VAL A 200 -9.19 -17.38 0.95
C VAL A 200 -9.61 -18.19 -0.27
N VAL A 201 -9.47 -19.50 -0.20
CA VAL A 201 -10.13 -20.45 -1.10
C VAL A 201 -11.14 -21.22 -0.28
N GLU A 202 -12.40 -21.12 -0.68
CA GLU A 202 -13.52 -21.85 -0.11
C GLU A 202 -13.96 -22.91 -1.11
N ILE A 203 -13.89 -24.17 -0.71
CA ILE A 203 -14.40 -25.31 -1.47
C ILE A 203 -15.74 -25.71 -0.87
N VAL A 204 -16.80 -25.57 -1.66
CA VAL A 204 -18.17 -25.92 -1.33
C VAL A 204 -18.48 -27.27 -1.99
N GLY A 205 -18.92 -28.23 -1.19
CA GLY A 205 -19.27 -29.59 -1.62
C GLY A 205 -20.03 -30.33 -0.52
N ASN A 206 -19.89 -31.66 -0.48
CA ASN A 206 -20.39 -32.44 0.66
C ASN A 206 -19.73 -32.00 1.98
N ASP A 207 -18.46 -31.61 1.90
CA ASP A 207 -17.70 -31.01 2.99
C ASP A 207 -17.33 -29.57 2.61
N TYR A 208 -17.42 -28.66 3.58
CA TYR A 208 -16.96 -27.28 3.42
C TYR A 208 -15.52 -27.15 3.90
N SER A 209 -14.64 -26.63 3.04
CA SER A 209 -13.23 -26.40 3.37
C SER A 209 -12.86 -24.95 3.10
N LYS A 210 -12.22 -24.30 4.09
CA LYS A 210 -11.72 -22.93 3.99
C LYS A 210 -10.21 -22.92 4.18
N THR A 211 -9.49 -22.61 3.11
CA THR A 211 -8.02 -22.50 3.14
C THR A 211 -7.64 -21.04 3.00
N THR A 212 -6.97 -20.48 4.02
CA THR A 212 -6.47 -19.10 3.97
C THR A 212 -4.94 -19.06 3.92
N LEU A 213 -4.40 -18.42 2.89
CA LEU A 213 -2.98 -18.07 2.73
C LEU A 213 -2.80 -16.60 3.15
N TYR A 214 -1.82 -16.37 4.03
CA TYR A 214 -1.41 -15.02 4.43
C TYR A 214 -0.01 -14.73 3.88
N GLY A 215 0.21 -13.49 3.44
CA GLY A 215 1.53 -13.00 3.05
C GLY A 215 2.30 -12.36 4.20
N GLN A 216 3.53 -11.93 3.91
CA GLN A 216 4.33 -11.13 4.83
C GLN A 216 3.66 -9.76 5.06
N PRO A 217 3.53 -9.30 6.31
CA PRO A 217 3.04 -7.95 6.57
C PRO A 217 4.07 -6.89 6.13
N PHE A 218 3.57 -5.73 5.71
CA PHE A 218 4.39 -4.57 5.34
C PHE A 218 3.80 -3.28 5.92
N SER A 219 4.67 -2.33 6.24
CA SER A 219 4.23 -0.99 6.66
C SER A 219 3.66 -0.23 5.46
N ILE A 220 2.66 0.61 5.69
CA ILE A 220 2.15 1.58 4.70
C ILE A 220 2.31 3.03 5.20
N GLY A 221 3.17 3.21 6.21
CA GLY A 221 3.49 4.49 6.87
C GLY A 221 3.09 4.53 8.33
#